data_AF-A0A5C6K3Q2-F1
#
_entry.id   AF-A0A5C6K3Q2-F1
#
_cell.length_a   1.000
_cell.length_b   1.000
_cell.length_c   1.000
_cell.angle_alpha   90.00
_cell.angle_beta   90.00
_cell.angle_gamma   90.00
#
_symmetry.space_group_name_H-M   'P 1'
#
loop_
_entity.id
_entity.type
_entity.pdbx_description
1 polymer ?
#
loop_
_entity_poly.entity_id
_entity_poly.type
_entity_poly.pdbx_seq_one_letter_code
_entity_poly.pdbx_strand_id
1 'polypeptide(L)'
;MGEIEIQKFAALNEEFDTANKLVRLGLGELQNINLDNDFYFLPFQLLSQGFERFMKAYICVAYVEKHKTLPDSSYIKSLGHDLERLLTEIMSNYYIHYKPIQFESDWLLINSDANLKELLFILSEFGKFARYYNFDFITGSSKIGINPKEAWRKFENKIKPLDSQTMKKLMNQDVDREVYQEITNYIIDIFERFIASLSRQIIWGTLGQLGKQLTISSFFDYGTLYEKDFGKTDYRKNTTKYKETPKSIHKRTVLDELNRKFNPNFKSKKMRKCDYNGDWPFYVDEIIIECRQKHWCIVTINGYDYALNGAAKGRYKLENPHDAGMAILGKSIGDFISMALAL
;
A
#
# COMPACT_ATOMS: atom_id res chain seq x y z
N MET A 1 16.16 -22.56 -28.99
CA MET A 1 15.05 -21.65 -28.67
C MET A 1 14.37 -21.33 -29.99
N GLY A 2 13.09 -21.67 -30.16
CA GLY A 2 12.31 -20.96 -31.18
C GLY A 2 12.31 -19.50 -30.73
N GLU A 3 12.74 -18.58 -31.60
CA GLU A 3 12.71 -17.16 -31.29
C GLU A 3 11.25 -16.79 -30.99
N ILE A 4 10.96 -16.53 -29.72
CA ILE A 4 9.72 -15.84 -29.38
C ILE A 4 9.83 -14.49 -30.06
N GLU A 5 8.86 -14.18 -30.93
CA GLU A 5 8.81 -12.92 -31.64
C GLU A 5 8.98 -11.76 -30.65
N ILE A 6 9.91 -10.85 -30.93
CA ILE A 6 10.24 -9.70 -30.09
C ILE A 6 8.98 -8.90 -29.70
N GLN A 7 8.00 -8.80 -30.61
CA GLN A 7 6.72 -8.13 -30.36
C GLN A 7 5.91 -8.78 -29.24
N LYS A 8 5.89 -10.12 -29.16
CA LYS A 8 5.18 -10.85 -28.11
C LYS A 8 5.85 -10.68 -26.76
N PHE A 9 7.19 -10.58 -26.75
CA PHE A 9 7.95 -10.26 -25.54
C PHE A 9 7.67 -8.84 -25.04
N ALA A 10 7.65 -7.86 -25.96
CA ALA A 10 7.30 -6.48 -25.63
C ALA A 10 5.89 -6.38 -25.04
N ALA A 11 4.91 -7.05 -25.64
CA ALA A 11 3.54 -7.10 -25.13
C ALA A 11 3.45 -7.70 -23.71
N LEU A 12 4.21 -8.78 -23.44
CA LEU A 12 4.25 -9.36 -22.09
C LEU A 12 4.90 -8.42 -21.07
N ASN A 13 5.92 -7.66 -21.47
CA ASN A 13 6.52 -6.63 -20.63
C ASN A 13 5.53 -5.50 -20.31
N GLU A 14 4.77 -5.05 -21.31
CA GLU A 14 3.71 -4.04 -21.14
C GLU A 14 2.61 -4.52 -20.18
N GLU A 15 2.29 -5.82 -20.16
CA GLU A 15 1.34 -6.39 -19.20
C GLU A 15 1.87 -6.33 -17.76
N PHE A 16 3.16 -6.63 -17.52
CA PHE A 16 3.77 -6.43 -16.20
C PHE A 16 3.78 -4.97 -15.77
N ASP A 17 4.17 -4.06 -16.67
CA ASP A 17 4.20 -2.62 -16.37
C ASP A 17 2.80 -2.07 -16.07
N THR A 18 1.80 -2.50 -16.84
CA THR A 18 0.40 -2.12 -16.63
C THR A 18 -0.12 -2.67 -15.30
N ALA A 19 0.13 -3.95 -15.02
CA ALA A 19 -0.22 -4.57 -13.74
C ALA A 19 0.39 -3.81 -12.56
N ASN A 20 1.69 -3.50 -12.61
CA ASN A 20 2.39 -2.76 -11.56
C ASN A 20 1.79 -1.36 -11.34
N LYS A 21 1.50 -0.62 -12.42
CA LYS A 21 0.85 0.70 -12.33
C LYS A 21 -0.53 0.61 -11.67
N LEU A 22 -1.34 -0.36 -12.08
CA LEU A 22 -2.68 -0.58 -11.53
C LEU A 22 -2.62 -0.96 -10.05
N VAL A 23 -1.73 -1.87 -9.67
CA VAL A 23 -1.54 -2.27 -8.26
C VAL A 23 -1.12 -1.07 -7.42
N ARG A 24 -0.07 -0.33 -7.81
CA ARG A 24 0.40 0.84 -7.05
C ARG A 24 -0.65 1.93 -6.91
N LEU A 25 -1.40 2.22 -7.99
CA LEU A 25 -2.51 3.16 -7.93
C LEU A 25 -3.63 2.64 -7.01
N GLY A 26 -3.98 1.36 -7.11
CA GLY A 26 -4.99 0.73 -6.26
C GLY A 26 -4.63 0.77 -4.77
N LEU A 27 -3.38 0.48 -4.42
CA LEU A 27 -2.88 0.60 -3.05
C LEU A 27 -2.90 2.07 -2.58
N GLY A 28 -2.53 3.02 -3.44
CA GLY A 28 -2.58 4.44 -3.13
C GLY A 28 -3.99 4.98 -2.91
N GLU A 29 -4.96 4.55 -3.74
CA GLU A 29 -6.36 4.92 -3.54
C GLU A 29 -6.96 4.25 -2.29
N LEU A 30 -6.50 3.06 -1.93
CA LEU A 30 -6.87 2.43 -0.66
C LEU A 30 -6.37 3.26 0.54
N GLN A 31 -5.14 3.78 0.48
CA GLN A 31 -4.60 4.70 1.50
C GLN A 31 -5.29 6.06 1.56
N ASN A 32 -6.12 6.40 0.56
CA ASN A 32 -6.94 7.61 0.58
C ASN A 32 -8.31 7.39 1.22
N ILE A 33 -8.67 6.16 1.58
CA ILE A 33 -9.93 5.83 2.26
C ILE A 33 -9.88 6.29 3.72
N ASN A 34 -10.96 6.92 4.17
CA ASN A 34 -11.16 7.38 5.55
C ASN A 34 -12.65 7.58 5.83
N LEU A 35 -13.00 8.17 6.97
CA LEU A 35 -14.39 8.46 7.35
C LEU A 35 -15.15 9.29 6.29
N ASP A 36 -14.48 10.26 5.67
CA ASP A 36 -15.07 11.16 4.67
C ASP A 36 -15.09 10.54 3.27
N ASN A 37 -14.19 9.61 2.99
CA ASN A 37 -14.01 8.97 1.69
C ASN A 37 -14.12 7.44 1.80
N ASP A 38 -15.32 6.91 1.60
CA ASP A 38 -15.62 5.47 1.66
C ASP A 38 -15.81 4.83 0.27
N PHE A 39 -15.22 5.43 -0.76
CA PHE A 39 -15.37 5.04 -2.17
C PHE A 39 -14.43 3.89 -2.55
N TYR A 40 -14.73 2.68 -2.06
CA TYR A 40 -13.94 1.47 -2.34
C TYR A 40 -13.97 0.98 -3.80
N PHE A 41 -14.90 1.47 -4.62
CA PHE A 41 -15.05 1.00 -6.00
C PHE A 41 -13.77 1.17 -6.83
N LEU A 42 -13.14 2.36 -6.75
CA LEU A 42 -11.92 2.65 -7.51
C LEU A 42 -10.73 1.75 -7.10
N PRO A 43 -10.34 1.66 -5.81
CA PRO A 43 -9.25 0.76 -5.42
C PRO A 43 -9.57 -0.70 -5.76
N PHE A 44 -10.81 -1.17 -5.62
CA PHE A 44 -11.17 -2.54 -6.02
C PHE A 44 -11.03 -2.77 -7.53
N GLN A 45 -11.45 -1.80 -8.35
CA GLN A 45 -11.30 -1.88 -9.81
C GLN A 45 -9.83 -1.92 -10.25
N LEU A 46 -8.97 -1.16 -9.57
CA LEU A 46 -7.54 -1.12 -9.87
C LEU A 46 -6.82 -2.38 -9.40
N LEU A 47 -7.06 -2.82 -8.15
CA LEU A 47 -6.40 -3.98 -7.57
C LEU A 47 -6.84 -5.30 -8.24
N SER A 48 -8.14 -5.49 -8.49
CA SER A 48 -8.64 -6.69 -9.16
C SER A 48 -8.00 -6.89 -10.54
N GLN A 49 -7.99 -5.85 -11.38
CA GLN A 49 -7.34 -5.89 -12.69
C GLN A 49 -5.83 -6.01 -12.59
N GLY A 50 -5.21 -5.30 -11.65
CA GLY A 50 -3.76 -5.32 -11.44
C GLY A 50 -3.26 -6.73 -11.08
N PHE A 51 -3.91 -7.39 -10.12
CA PHE A 51 -3.58 -8.75 -9.71
C PHE A 51 -3.89 -9.79 -10.79
N GLU A 52 -5.01 -9.65 -11.50
CA GLU A 52 -5.34 -10.54 -12.61
C GLU A 52 -4.25 -10.51 -13.70
N ARG A 53 -3.86 -9.30 -14.13
CA ARG A 53 -2.81 -9.10 -15.14
C ARG A 53 -1.45 -9.60 -14.64
N PHE A 54 -1.09 -9.29 -13.41
CA PHE A 54 0.15 -9.77 -12.80
C PHE A 54 0.24 -11.30 -12.81
N MET A 55 -0.81 -11.98 -12.34
CA MET A 55 -0.82 -13.44 -12.29
C MET A 55 -0.86 -14.09 -13.67
N LYS A 56 -1.61 -13.53 -14.63
CA LYS A 56 -1.58 -14.02 -16.02
C LYS A 56 -0.22 -13.82 -16.67
N ALA A 57 0.41 -12.67 -16.47
CA ALA A 57 1.76 -12.41 -16.97
C ALA A 57 2.78 -13.37 -16.33
N TYR A 58 2.68 -13.62 -15.02
CA TYR A 58 3.46 -14.64 -14.32
C TYR A 58 3.29 -16.02 -14.98
N ILE A 59 2.05 -16.45 -15.20
CA ILE A 59 1.74 -17.75 -15.83
C ILE A 59 2.35 -17.81 -17.24
N CYS A 60 2.27 -16.75 -18.04
CA CYS A 60 2.89 -16.71 -19.37
C CYS A 60 4.40 -16.94 -19.31
N VAL A 61 5.10 -16.26 -18.39
CA VAL A 61 6.55 -16.44 -18.20
C VAL A 61 6.86 -17.88 -17.77
N ALA A 62 6.12 -18.40 -16.80
CA ALA A 62 6.34 -19.75 -16.29
C ALA A 62 6.04 -20.83 -17.33
N TYR A 63 5.00 -20.61 -18.14
CA TYR A 63 4.64 -21.47 -19.26
C TYR A 63 5.77 -21.51 -20.29
N VAL A 64 6.35 -20.36 -20.65
CA VAL A 64 7.51 -20.29 -21.55
C VAL A 64 8.70 -21.04 -20.98
N GLU A 65 8.99 -20.90 -19.69
CA GLU A 65 10.11 -21.62 -19.09
C GLU A 65 9.90 -23.14 -19.15
N LYS A 66 8.67 -23.61 -18.89
CA LYS A 66 8.31 -25.03 -18.87
C LYS A 66 8.16 -25.66 -20.26
N HIS A 67 7.53 -24.95 -21.20
CA HIS A 67 7.11 -25.47 -22.51
C HIS A 67 7.87 -24.89 -23.70
N LYS A 68 8.76 -23.92 -23.46
CA LYS A 68 9.58 -23.22 -24.48
C LYS A 68 8.77 -22.52 -25.58
N THR A 69 7.47 -22.32 -25.33
CA THR A 69 6.50 -21.65 -26.21
C THR A 69 5.59 -20.76 -25.36
N LEU A 70 4.94 -19.77 -25.97
CA LEU A 70 3.91 -18.98 -25.28
C LEU A 70 2.59 -19.77 -25.21
N PRO A 71 1.78 -19.55 -24.16
CA PRO A 71 0.45 -20.13 -24.10
C PRO A 71 -0.43 -19.60 -25.24
N ASP A 72 -1.31 -20.46 -25.75
CA ASP A 72 -2.28 -20.07 -26.76
C ASP A 72 -3.47 -19.30 -26.14
N SER A 73 -4.29 -18.70 -27.02
CA SER A 73 -5.45 -17.94 -26.59
C SER A 73 -6.51 -18.78 -25.86
N SER A 74 -6.58 -20.09 -26.13
CA SER A 74 -7.54 -20.99 -25.49
C SER A 74 -7.13 -21.23 -24.04
N TYR A 75 -5.85 -21.48 -23.79
CA TYR A 75 -5.28 -21.61 -22.45
C TYR A 75 -5.51 -20.33 -21.65
N ILE A 76 -5.17 -19.15 -22.17
CA ILE A 76 -5.35 -17.88 -21.45
C ILE A 76 -6.82 -17.60 -21.13
N LYS A 77 -7.75 -17.90 -22.05
CA LYS A 77 -9.19 -17.77 -21.80
C LYS A 77 -9.67 -18.75 -20.73
N SER A 78 -9.13 -19.97 -20.73
CA SER A 78 -9.53 -21.01 -19.77
C SER A 78 -9.23 -20.65 -18.31
N LEU A 79 -8.22 -19.80 -18.07
CA LEU A 79 -7.85 -19.30 -16.74
C LEU A 79 -8.95 -18.42 -16.10
N GLY A 80 -9.75 -17.73 -16.92
CA GLY A 80 -10.81 -16.82 -16.45
C GLY A 80 -10.27 -15.53 -15.80
N HIS A 81 -11.08 -14.93 -14.93
CA HIS A 81 -10.79 -13.66 -14.21
C HIS A 81 -10.76 -13.84 -12.69
N ASP A 82 -10.87 -15.08 -12.23
CA ASP A 82 -10.93 -15.42 -10.81
C ASP A 82 -9.52 -15.45 -10.22
N LEU A 83 -9.24 -14.58 -9.23
CA LEU A 83 -7.91 -14.44 -8.66
C LEU A 83 -7.50 -15.68 -7.87
N GLU A 84 -8.44 -16.34 -7.18
CA GLU A 84 -8.16 -17.57 -6.42
C GLU A 84 -7.85 -18.73 -7.38
N ARG A 85 -8.56 -18.82 -8.50
CA ARG A 85 -8.29 -19.81 -9.53
C ARG A 85 -6.94 -19.58 -10.21
N LEU A 86 -6.59 -18.33 -10.49
CA LEU A 86 -5.27 -17.96 -11.03
C LEU A 86 -4.15 -18.31 -10.04
N LEU A 87 -4.32 -18.01 -8.76
CA LEU A 87 -3.35 -18.37 -7.74
C LEU A 87 -3.20 -19.90 -7.60
N THR A 88 -4.31 -20.63 -7.65
CA THR A 88 -4.31 -22.11 -7.63
C THR A 88 -3.56 -22.69 -8.83
N GLU A 89 -3.74 -22.13 -10.03
CA GLU A 89 -3.00 -22.52 -11.23
C GLU A 89 -1.49 -22.27 -11.05
N ILE A 90 -1.11 -21.10 -10.54
CA ILE A 90 0.30 -20.78 -10.25
C ILE A 90 0.89 -21.81 -9.27
N MET A 91 0.23 -22.02 -8.13
CA MET A 91 0.70 -22.93 -7.09
C MET A 91 0.85 -24.37 -7.58
N SER A 92 -0.11 -24.86 -8.36
CA SER A 92 -0.15 -26.27 -8.77
C SER A 92 0.84 -26.58 -9.89
N ASN A 93 1.06 -25.63 -10.81
CA ASN A 93 1.73 -25.92 -12.09
C ASN A 93 3.08 -25.23 -12.28
N TYR A 94 3.33 -24.13 -11.55
CA TYR A 94 4.41 -23.18 -11.86
C TYR A 94 5.22 -22.70 -10.66
N TYR A 95 4.69 -22.79 -9.44
CA TYR A 95 5.39 -22.33 -8.24
C TYR A 95 6.41 -23.39 -7.79
N ILE A 96 7.67 -22.98 -7.61
CA ILE A 96 8.73 -23.87 -7.16
C ILE A 96 8.98 -23.67 -5.66
N HIS A 97 8.76 -24.73 -4.90
CA HIS A 97 9.01 -24.78 -3.47
C HIS A 97 10.42 -25.33 -3.20
N TYR A 98 11.46 -24.48 -3.11
CA TYR A 98 12.78 -24.94 -2.68
C TYR A 98 13.77 -23.84 -2.21
N LYS A 99 14.73 -24.26 -1.36
CA LYS A 99 16.05 -23.70 -0.97
C LYS A 99 16.17 -22.69 0.19
N PRO A 100 15.46 -21.57 0.28
CA PRO A 100 15.56 -20.64 1.43
C PRO A 100 14.33 -20.61 2.35
N ILE A 101 14.53 -20.28 3.64
CA ILE A 101 13.47 -20.06 4.64
C ILE A 101 12.39 -19.07 4.14
N GLN A 102 12.80 -18.04 3.38
CA GLN A 102 11.86 -17.06 2.83
C GLN A 102 10.81 -17.69 1.89
N PHE A 103 11.18 -18.73 1.13
CA PHE A 103 10.21 -19.41 0.26
C PHE A 103 9.18 -20.20 1.06
N GLU A 104 9.53 -20.65 2.26
CA GLU A 104 8.59 -21.33 3.15
C GLU A 104 7.54 -20.35 3.68
N SER A 105 7.96 -19.17 4.16
CA SER A 105 7.01 -18.12 4.56
C SER A 105 6.15 -17.64 3.40
N ASP A 106 6.75 -17.51 2.21
CA ASP A 106 6.04 -17.09 1.00
C ASP A 106 5.01 -18.14 0.57
N TRP A 107 5.35 -19.43 0.68
CA TRP A 107 4.45 -20.56 0.45
C TRP A 107 3.31 -20.61 1.46
N LEU A 108 3.61 -20.50 2.76
CA LEU A 108 2.60 -20.49 3.82
C LEU A 108 1.57 -19.38 3.60
N LEU A 109 2.02 -18.19 3.20
CA LEU A 109 1.14 -17.08 2.86
C LEU A 109 0.18 -17.46 1.72
N ILE A 110 0.71 -17.84 0.55
CA ILE A 110 -0.14 -18.08 -0.63
C ILE A 110 -1.00 -19.35 -0.50
N ASN A 111 -0.54 -20.36 0.25
CA ASN A 111 -1.22 -21.64 0.38
C ASN A 111 -2.27 -21.65 1.49
N SER A 112 -2.03 -20.95 2.59
CA SER A 112 -2.82 -21.16 3.83
C SER A 112 -3.32 -19.89 4.51
N ASP A 113 -2.86 -18.70 4.13
CA ASP A 113 -3.30 -17.48 4.79
C ASP A 113 -4.77 -17.17 4.50
N ALA A 114 -5.60 -17.22 5.54
CA ALA A 114 -7.04 -17.01 5.43
C ALA A 114 -7.39 -15.56 5.07
N ASN A 115 -6.56 -14.59 5.48
CA ASN A 115 -6.81 -13.18 5.22
C ASN A 115 -6.52 -12.82 3.76
N LEU A 116 -5.42 -13.33 3.21
CA LEU A 116 -5.12 -13.21 1.78
C LEU A 116 -6.23 -13.84 0.93
N LYS A 117 -6.66 -15.07 1.27
CA LYS A 117 -7.75 -15.75 0.55
C LYS A 117 -9.04 -14.94 0.56
N GLU A 118 -9.44 -14.42 1.71
CA GLU A 118 -10.64 -13.59 1.82
C GLU A 118 -10.52 -12.29 1.02
N LEU A 119 -9.36 -11.62 1.06
CA LEU A 119 -9.11 -10.41 0.26
C LEU A 119 -9.16 -10.69 -1.25
N LEU A 120 -8.53 -11.78 -1.71
CA LEU A 120 -8.55 -12.18 -3.13
C LEU A 120 -9.95 -12.58 -3.58
N PHE A 121 -10.73 -13.25 -2.71
CA PHE A 121 -12.13 -13.58 -2.97
C PHE A 121 -12.97 -12.31 -3.17
N ILE A 122 -12.87 -11.34 -2.26
CA ILE A 122 -13.64 -10.07 -2.36
C ILE A 122 -13.30 -9.33 -3.66
N LEU A 123 -12.01 -9.24 -4.02
CA LEU A 123 -11.57 -8.60 -5.26
C LEU A 123 -12.01 -9.38 -6.51
N SER A 124 -12.03 -10.71 -6.45
CA SER A 124 -12.52 -11.57 -7.53
C SER A 124 -14.01 -11.37 -7.78
N GLU A 125 -14.82 -11.35 -6.71
CA GLU A 125 -16.27 -11.15 -6.82
C GLU A 125 -16.61 -9.74 -7.32
N PHE A 126 -15.82 -8.74 -6.92
CA PHE A 126 -15.89 -7.40 -7.50
C PHE A 126 -15.67 -7.43 -9.02
N GLY A 127 -14.60 -8.07 -9.49
CA GLY A 127 -14.26 -8.14 -10.91
C GLY A 127 -15.30 -8.87 -11.77
N LYS A 128 -15.87 -9.97 -11.25
CA LYS A 128 -16.83 -10.83 -11.97
C LYS A 128 -18.23 -10.22 -12.08
N PHE A 129 -18.80 -9.79 -10.96
CA PHE A 129 -20.25 -9.53 -10.87
C PHE A 129 -20.56 -8.16 -10.29
N ALA A 130 -19.80 -7.70 -9.30
CA ALA A 130 -20.27 -6.60 -8.47
C ALA A 130 -19.93 -5.18 -8.97
N ARG A 131 -19.27 -5.03 -10.13
CA ARG A 131 -19.13 -3.72 -10.80
C ARG A 131 -20.48 -3.03 -11.04
N TYR A 132 -21.53 -3.82 -11.25
CA TYR A 132 -22.90 -3.34 -11.43
C TYR A 132 -23.86 -3.92 -10.38
N TYR A 133 -23.35 -4.29 -9.20
CA TYR A 133 -24.13 -4.94 -8.13
C TYR A 133 -25.47 -4.24 -7.86
N ASN A 134 -25.46 -2.91 -7.77
CA ASN A 134 -26.67 -2.13 -7.52
C ASN A 134 -27.70 -2.29 -8.65
N PHE A 135 -27.28 -2.33 -9.91
CA PHE A 135 -28.19 -2.55 -11.04
C PHE A 135 -28.72 -3.98 -11.08
N ASP A 136 -27.88 -4.98 -10.77
CA ASP A 136 -28.33 -6.36 -10.65
C ASP A 136 -29.37 -6.52 -9.52
N PHE A 137 -29.14 -5.83 -8.40
CA PHE A 137 -30.09 -5.78 -7.29
C PHE A 137 -31.40 -5.08 -7.69
N ILE A 138 -31.32 -3.89 -8.31
CA ILE A 138 -32.49 -3.12 -8.78
C ILE A 138 -33.33 -3.94 -9.78
N THR A 139 -32.68 -4.67 -10.67
CA THR A 139 -33.35 -5.45 -11.73
C THR A 139 -33.79 -6.84 -11.28
N GLY A 140 -33.49 -7.24 -10.04
CA GLY A 140 -33.83 -8.56 -9.52
C GLY A 140 -33.11 -9.70 -10.26
N SER A 141 -31.89 -9.46 -10.72
CA SER A 141 -31.08 -10.46 -11.41
C SER A 141 -30.95 -11.73 -10.57
N SER A 142 -31.06 -12.91 -11.19
CA SER A 142 -30.88 -14.19 -10.49
C SER A 142 -29.42 -14.51 -10.16
N LYS A 143 -28.48 -13.69 -10.64
CA LYS A 143 -27.03 -13.82 -10.41
C LYS A 143 -26.46 -12.63 -9.64
N ILE A 144 -27.10 -12.27 -8.53
CA ILE A 144 -26.55 -11.26 -7.61
C ILE A 144 -25.38 -11.90 -6.86
N GLY A 145 -24.15 -11.46 -7.16
CA GLY A 145 -22.96 -11.84 -6.41
C GLY A 145 -22.97 -11.24 -4.99
N ILE A 146 -21.88 -11.39 -4.23
CA ILE A 146 -21.77 -10.72 -2.93
C ILE A 146 -21.60 -9.21 -3.10
N ASN A 147 -22.02 -8.42 -2.10
CA ASN A 147 -21.70 -7.00 -2.02
C ASN A 147 -20.23 -6.85 -1.54
N PRO A 148 -19.27 -6.44 -2.40
CA PRO A 148 -17.86 -6.42 -2.02
C PRO A 148 -17.55 -5.34 -0.98
N LYS A 149 -18.28 -4.22 -0.99
CA LYS A 149 -18.10 -3.16 0.01
C LYS A 149 -18.49 -3.64 1.41
N GLU A 150 -19.58 -4.39 1.52
CA GLU A 150 -19.99 -4.98 2.80
C GLU A 150 -19.04 -6.10 3.24
N ALA A 151 -18.63 -6.97 2.34
CA ALA A 151 -17.67 -8.03 2.64
C ALA A 151 -16.33 -7.45 3.13
N TRP A 152 -15.84 -6.40 2.46
CA TRP A 152 -14.64 -5.69 2.87
C TRP A 152 -14.77 -5.04 4.25
N ARG A 153 -15.90 -4.38 4.55
CA ARG A 153 -16.15 -3.82 5.88
C ARG A 153 -16.18 -4.90 6.97
N LYS A 154 -16.74 -6.07 6.67
CA LYS A 154 -16.71 -7.21 7.60
C LYS A 154 -15.27 -7.66 7.86
N PHE A 155 -14.43 -7.70 6.83
CA PHE A 155 -13.02 -8.01 6.94
C PHE A 155 -12.26 -6.96 7.78
N GLU A 156 -12.47 -5.66 7.54
CA GLU A 156 -11.85 -4.58 8.33
C GLU A 156 -12.22 -4.69 9.82
N ASN A 157 -13.50 -4.92 10.13
CA ASN A 157 -13.98 -5.11 11.50
C ASN A 157 -13.44 -6.38 12.17
N LYS A 158 -13.12 -7.42 11.38
CA LYS A 158 -12.49 -8.66 11.87
C LYS A 158 -11.05 -8.40 12.32
N ILE A 159 -10.29 -7.60 11.58
CA ILE A 159 -8.89 -7.30 11.90
C ILE A 159 -8.79 -6.40 13.13
N LYS A 160 -9.58 -5.33 13.17
CA LYS A 160 -9.53 -4.35 14.25
C LYS A 160 -10.94 -3.99 14.71
N PRO A 161 -11.46 -4.71 15.72
CA PRO A 161 -12.78 -4.43 16.27
C PRO A 161 -12.85 -3.00 16.83
N LEU A 162 -13.99 -2.34 16.65
CA LEU A 162 -14.28 -1.05 17.23
C LEU A 162 -14.48 -1.19 18.75
N ASP A 163 -13.40 -1.03 19.53
CA ASP A 163 -13.44 -0.96 20.98
C ASP A 163 -13.50 0.49 21.50
N SER A 164 -13.65 0.68 22.81
CA SER A 164 -13.79 2.02 23.41
C SER A 164 -12.55 2.92 23.19
N GLN A 165 -11.36 2.32 23.04
CA GLN A 165 -10.12 3.05 22.83
C GLN A 165 -9.98 3.49 21.37
N THR A 166 -10.37 2.63 20.44
CA THR A 166 -10.44 2.91 19.00
C THR A 166 -11.48 4.00 18.72
N MET A 167 -12.64 3.94 19.37
CA MET A 167 -13.65 5.00 19.30
C MET A 167 -13.12 6.35 19.80
N LYS A 168 -12.36 6.39 20.90
CA LYS A 168 -11.72 7.63 21.38
C LYS A 168 -10.73 8.22 20.38
N LYS A 169 -9.96 7.38 19.68
CA LYS A 169 -9.05 7.83 18.62
C LYS A 169 -9.82 8.36 17.40
N LEU A 170 -10.87 7.65 16.97
CA LEU A 170 -11.73 8.08 15.86
C LEU A 170 -12.45 9.41 16.13
N MET A 171 -12.79 9.69 17.40
CA MET A 171 -13.39 10.97 17.79
C MET A 171 -12.38 12.13 17.87
N ASN A 172 -11.08 11.85 17.84
CA ASN A 172 -10.04 12.87 17.88
C ASN A 172 -9.56 13.20 16.45
N GLN A 173 -9.95 14.36 15.94
CA GLN A 173 -9.62 14.82 14.58
C GLN A 173 -8.11 14.94 14.29
N ASP A 174 -7.25 14.97 15.31
CA ASP A 174 -5.80 14.99 15.10
C ASP A 174 -5.24 13.58 14.82
N VAL A 175 -5.96 12.50 15.16
CA VAL A 175 -5.48 11.10 15.09
C VAL A 175 -6.49 10.09 14.51
N ASP A 176 -7.68 10.52 14.09
CA ASP A 176 -8.73 9.67 13.52
C ASP A 176 -8.26 8.90 12.27
N ARG A 177 -7.50 9.59 11.41
CA ARG A 177 -6.83 9.02 10.23
C ARG A 177 -5.89 7.88 10.59
N GLU A 178 -5.29 7.89 11.78
CA GLU A 178 -4.34 6.85 12.20
C GLU A 178 -5.04 5.48 12.29
N VAL A 179 -6.30 5.43 12.75
CA VAL A 179 -7.04 4.16 12.93
C VAL A 179 -7.33 3.47 11.61
N TYR A 180 -7.91 4.18 10.63
CA TYR A 180 -8.17 3.64 9.29
C TYR A 180 -6.88 3.23 8.59
N GLN A 181 -5.82 3.98 8.85
CA GLN A 181 -4.55 3.74 8.24
C GLN A 181 -3.84 2.53 8.81
N GLU A 182 -3.99 2.21 10.09
CA GLU A 182 -3.50 0.95 10.67
C GLU A 182 -4.13 -0.27 9.97
N ILE A 183 -5.45 -0.26 9.75
CA ILE A 183 -6.16 -1.34 9.03
C ILE A 183 -5.67 -1.41 7.58
N THR A 184 -5.57 -0.26 6.92
CA THR A 184 -5.10 -0.16 5.54
C THR A 184 -3.67 -0.68 5.39
N ASN A 185 -2.77 -0.33 6.32
CA ASN A 185 -1.40 -0.81 6.31
C ASN A 185 -1.32 -2.33 6.48
N TYR A 186 -2.17 -2.92 7.31
CA TYR A 186 -2.24 -4.36 7.47
C TYR A 186 -2.68 -5.05 6.16
N ILE A 187 -3.67 -4.49 5.47
CA ILE A 187 -4.10 -4.99 4.16
C ILE A 187 -2.98 -4.86 3.12
N ILE A 188 -2.30 -3.70 3.11
CA ILE A 188 -1.16 -3.45 2.21
C ILE A 188 0.00 -4.39 2.51
N ASP A 189 0.31 -4.67 3.77
CA ASP A 189 1.31 -5.66 4.18
C ASP A 189 1.01 -7.04 3.54
N ILE A 190 -0.24 -7.51 3.66
CA ILE A 190 -0.66 -8.78 3.04
C ILE A 190 -0.46 -8.74 1.52
N PHE A 191 -0.89 -7.67 0.85
CA PHE A 191 -0.75 -7.54 -0.60
C PHE A 191 0.71 -7.42 -1.06
N GLU A 192 1.53 -6.64 -0.36
CA GLU A 192 2.95 -6.52 -0.66
C GLU A 192 3.66 -7.86 -0.50
N ARG A 193 3.36 -8.60 0.57
CA ARG A 193 3.90 -9.96 0.77
C ARG A 193 3.43 -10.91 -0.33
N PHE A 194 2.16 -10.87 -0.72
CA PHE A 194 1.63 -11.67 -1.82
C PHE A 194 2.36 -11.41 -3.14
N ILE A 195 2.54 -10.13 -3.50
CA ILE A 195 3.30 -9.73 -4.69
C ILE A 195 4.75 -10.18 -4.56
N ALA A 196 5.37 -10.01 -3.39
CA ALA A 196 6.74 -10.41 -3.13
C ALA A 196 6.94 -11.93 -3.28
N SER A 197 6.02 -12.75 -2.77
CA SER A 197 6.06 -14.22 -2.89
C SER A 197 6.15 -14.67 -4.36
N LEU A 198 5.34 -14.07 -5.24
CA LEU A 198 5.39 -14.40 -6.67
C LEU A 198 6.59 -13.74 -7.36
N SER A 199 6.93 -12.50 -7.03
CA SER A 199 8.03 -11.77 -7.67
C SER A 199 9.39 -12.40 -7.37
N ARG A 200 9.58 -12.95 -6.17
CA ARG A 200 10.81 -13.64 -5.76
C ARG A 200 11.11 -14.90 -6.57
N GLN A 201 10.08 -15.65 -6.99
CA GLN A 201 10.24 -16.77 -7.93
C GLN A 201 10.93 -16.26 -9.22
N ILE A 202 10.45 -15.13 -9.73
CA ILE A 202 10.99 -14.52 -10.94
C ILE A 202 12.42 -14.02 -10.71
N ILE A 203 12.64 -13.20 -9.68
CA ILE A 203 13.93 -12.53 -9.40
C ILE A 203 15.04 -13.53 -9.11
N TRP A 204 14.76 -14.57 -8.34
CA TRP A 204 15.74 -15.59 -8.01
C TRP A 204 15.92 -16.64 -9.11
N GLY A 205 15.12 -16.56 -10.18
CA GLY A 205 15.34 -17.29 -11.43
C GLY A 205 14.71 -18.67 -11.46
N THR A 206 13.73 -18.94 -10.61
CA THR A 206 12.94 -20.18 -10.70
C THR A 206 12.10 -20.20 -11.99
N LEU A 207 11.84 -19.02 -12.58
CA LEU A 207 11.15 -18.85 -13.86
C LEU A 207 12.09 -18.47 -15.02
N GLY A 208 13.38 -18.82 -14.91
CA GLY A 208 14.37 -18.60 -15.96
C GLY A 208 14.80 -17.14 -16.15
N GLN A 209 15.72 -16.93 -17.10
CA GLN A 209 16.30 -15.61 -17.35
C GLN A 209 15.30 -14.63 -17.99
N LEU A 210 14.35 -15.16 -18.77
CA LEU A 210 13.30 -14.39 -19.42
C LEU A 210 12.44 -13.64 -18.40
N GLY A 211 12.00 -14.34 -17.36
CA GLY A 211 11.20 -13.74 -16.30
C GLY A 211 11.93 -12.60 -15.60
N LYS A 212 13.22 -12.79 -15.30
CA LYS A 212 14.05 -11.72 -14.71
C LYS A 212 14.04 -10.47 -15.58
N GLN A 213 14.31 -10.63 -16.87
CA GLN A 213 14.36 -9.49 -17.80
C GLN A 213 13.04 -8.70 -17.85
N LEU A 214 11.90 -9.39 -17.82
CA LEU A 214 10.57 -8.79 -17.89
C LEU A 214 10.09 -8.10 -16.61
N THR A 215 10.70 -8.40 -15.46
CA THR A 215 10.20 -7.92 -14.16
C THR A 215 11.10 -6.90 -13.47
N ILE A 216 12.29 -6.64 -14.02
CA ILE A 216 13.26 -5.68 -13.48
C ILE A 216 12.64 -4.27 -13.33
N SER A 217 11.82 -3.82 -14.27
CA SER A 217 11.24 -2.46 -14.25
C SER A 217 9.93 -2.33 -13.47
N SER A 218 9.31 -3.44 -13.07
CA SER A 218 7.93 -3.45 -12.59
C SER A 218 7.81 -3.91 -11.14
N PHE A 219 8.11 -5.18 -10.87
CA PHE A 219 7.86 -5.84 -9.58
C PHE A 219 9.12 -6.20 -8.79
N PHE A 220 10.30 -5.82 -9.30
CA PHE A 220 11.58 -6.13 -8.66
C PHE A 220 11.67 -5.59 -7.22
N ASP A 221 11.19 -4.37 -6.98
CA ASP A 221 11.27 -3.74 -5.66
C ASP A 221 10.49 -4.51 -4.59
N TYR A 222 9.28 -5.00 -4.91
CA TYR A 222 8.49 -5.85 -4.01
C TYR A 222 9.27 -7.10 -3.55
N GLY A 223 9.94 -7.79 -4.47
CA GLY A 223 10.68 -9.00 -4.12
C GLY A 223 11.92 -8.73 -3.25
N THR A 224 12.41 -7.48 -3.24
CA THR A 224 13.55 -7.03 -2.41
C THR A 224 13.15 -6.37 -1.10
N LEU A 225 11.85 -6.23 -0.80
CA LEU A 225 11.38 -5.70 0.48
C LEU A 225 11.82 -6.60 1.64
N TYR A 226 12.27 -5.95 2.72
CA TYR A 226 12.54 -6.62 3.99
C TYR A 226 11.27 -6.75 4.82
N GLU A 227 11.23 -7.77 5.67
CA GLU A 227 10.11 -8.09 6.55
C GLU A 227 9.58 -6.89 7.36
N LYS A 228 10.51 -6.03 7.81
CA LYS A 228 10.19 -4.84 8.60
C LYS A 228 9.58 -3.70 7.80
N ASP A 229 9.63 -3.73 6.47
CA ASP A 229 9.25 -2.61 5.60
C ASP A 229 7.84 -2.79 5.00
N PHE A 230 7.26 -3.98 5.10
CA PHE A 230 5.89 -4.25 4.64
C PHE A 230 4.84 -3.38 5.36
N GLY A 231 3.83 -2.95 4.61
CA GLY A 231 2.73 -2.09 5.05
C GLY A 231 3.11 -0.62 5.25
N LYS A 232 4.37 -0.22 5.04
CA LYS A 232 4.88 1.13 5.35
C LYS A 232 5.07 2.02 4.13
N THR A 233 4.91 1.48 2.93
CA THR A 233 5.10 2.24 1.68
C THR A 233 3.95 3.23 1.49
N ASP A 234 4.26 4.51 1.27
CA ASP A 234 3.26 5.50 0.83
C ASP A 234 3.07 5.42 -0.69
N TYR A 235 1.97 4.78 -1.11
CA TYR A 235 1.53 4.65 -2.49
C TYR A 235 0.67 5.82 -2.96
N ARG A 236 0.19 6.69 -2.05
CA ARG A 236 -0.61 7.87 -2.44
C ARG A 236 0.16 8.77 -3.39
N LYS A 237 1.49 8.80 -3.30
CA LYS A 237 2.39 9.48 -4.24
C LYS A 237 2.14 9.15 -5.71
N ASN A 238 1.54 7.99 -6.01
CA ASN A 238 1.18 7.57 -7.36
C ASN A 238 -0.15 8.17 -7.83
N THR A 239 -1.06 8.49 -6.90
CA THR A 239 -2.43 8.97 -7.17
C THR A 239 -2.44 10.40 -7.70
N THR A 240 -3.42 10.71 -8.54
CA THR A 240 -3.62 12.07 -9.09
C THR A 240 -3.93 13.06 -7.97
N LYS A 241 -4.82 12.68 -7.04
CA LYS A 241 -5.22 13.51 -5.90
C LYS A 241 -4.02 14.00 -5.10
N TYR A 242 -3.08 13.12 -4.78
CA TYR A 242 -1.88 13.50 -4.02
C TYR A 242 -0.93 14.40 -4.81
N LYS A 243 -0.79 14.17 -6.13
CA LYS A 243 0.08 14.98 -6.99
C LYS A 243 -0.46 16.39 -7.23
N GLU A 244 -1.78 16.54 -7.32
CA GLU A 244 -2.44 17.81 -7.59
C GLU A 244 -2.71 18.64 -6.33
N THR A 245 -2.72 18.01 -5.16
CA THR A 245 -2.90 18.74 -3.89
C THR A 245 -1.69 19.64 -3.63
N PRO A 246 -1.86 20.98 -3.53
CA PRO A 246 -0.75 21.88 -3.28
C PRO A 246 -0.15 21.61 -1.90
N LYS A 247 1.13 21.23 -1.86
CA LYS A 247 1.83 20.96 -0.61
C LYS A 247 2.21 22.26 0.07
N SER A 248 1.50 22.58 1.15
CA SER A 248 1.82 23.76 1.95
C SER A 248 2.91 23.45 2.98
N ILE A 249 4.16 23.53 2.51
CA ILE A 249 5.37 23.27 3.29
C ILE A 249 6.23 24.52 3.36
N HIS A 250 6.88 24.77 4.51
CA HIS A 250 7.78 25.91 4.69
C HIS A 250 9.23 25.45 4.78
N LYS A 251 10.09 25.90 3.86
CA LYS A 251 11.53 25.65 3.94
C LYS A 251 12.16 26.62 4.93
N ARG A 252 12.84 26.09 5.97
CA ARG A 252 13.53 26.89 6.97
C ARG A 252 14.60 27.76 6.34
N THR A 253 14.62 29.02 6.74
CA THR A 253 15.65 30.00 6.41
C THR A 253 16.62 30.21 7.57
N VAL A 254 17.72 30.92 7.32
CA VAL A 254 18.64 31.34 8.40
C VAL A 254 17.92 32.16 9.46
N LEU A 255 16.97 33.01 9.05
CA LEU A 255 16.17 33.81 9.98
C LEU A 255 15.28 32.94 10.88
N ASP A 256 14.74 31.84 10.35
CA ASP A 256 13.93 30.91 11.13
C ASP A 256 14.75 30.16 12.18
N GLU A 257 16.00 29.82 11.86
CA GLU A 257 16.93 29.20 12.80
C GLU A 257 17.35 30.17 13.90
N LEU A 258 17.59 31.45 13.55
CA LEU A 258 17.83 32.50 14.53
C LEU A 258 16.61 32.69 15.44
N ASN A 259 15.41 32.73 14.86
CA ASN A 259 14.16 32.84 15.63
C ASN A 259 13.97 31.66 16.58
N ARG A 260 14.18 30.41 16.13
CA ARG A 260 14.12 29.24 17.00
C ARG A 260 15.08 29.36 18.19
N LYS A 261 16.29 29.87 17.95
CA LYS A 261 17.34 29.96 18.97
C LYS A 261 17.14 31.09 19.97
N PHE A 262 16.67 32.25 19.50
CA PHE A 262 16.66 33.48 20.30
C PHE A 262 15.26 33.94 20.74
N ASN A 263 14.18 33.44 20.13
CA ASN A 263 12.83 33.81 20.53
C ASN A 263 12.41 33.06 21.81
N PRO A 264 12.13 33.75 22.92
CA PRO A 264 11.78 33.10 24.19
C PRO A 264 10.47 32.31 24.12
N ASN A 265 9.58 32.63 23.17
CA ASN A 265 8.30 31.96 22.97
C ASN A 265 8.42 30.69 22.11
N PHE A 266 9.62 30.37 21.62
CA PHE A 266 9.89 29.20 20.80
C PHE A 266 10.74 28.26 21.64
N LYS A 267 10.22 27.06 21.87
CA LYS A 267 10.95 25.99 22.56
C LYS A 267 11.10 24.83 21.61
N SER A 268 12.30 24.30 21.45
CA SER A 268 12.57 23.23 20.50
C SER A 268 13.47 22.16 21.09
N LYS A 269 13.26 20.92 20.67
CA LYS A 269 14.08 19.77 21.05
C LYS A 269 14.38 18.92 19.83
N LYS A 270 15.66 18.61 19.65
CA LYS A 270 16.14 17.67 18.64
C LYS A 270 15.93 16.24 19.14
N MET A 271 15.43 15.36 18.28
CA MET A 271 15.14 13.97 18.61
C MET A 271 15.73 13.03 17.56
N ARG A 272 16.28 11.91 18.01
CA ARG A 272 16.81 10.85 17.17
C ARG A 272 16.02 9.57 17.42
N LYS A 273 15.85 8.77 16.37
CA LYS A 273 15.14 7.49 16.40
C LYS A 273 15.72 6.51 17.41
N CYS A 274 17.05 6.44 17.53
CA CYS A 274 17.73 5.57 18.50
C CYS A 274 17.47 5.94 19.96
N ASP A 275 17.09 7.19 20.23
CA ASP A 275 16.89 7.72 21.58
C ASP A 275 15.39 7.70 21.98
N TYR A 276 14.49 7.37 21.06
CA TYR A 276 13.06 7.35 21.29
C TYR A 276 12.59 5.95 21.68
N ASN A 277 12.06 5.86 22.90
CA ASN A 277 11.46 4.63 23.40
C ASN A 277 9.99 4.56 22.96
N GLY A 278 9.76 4.01 21.77
CA GLY A 278 8.43 3.91 21.18
C GLY A 278 8.46 3.65 19.68
N ASP A 279 7.27 3.69 19.07
CA ASP A 279 7.10 3.47 17.63
C ASP A 279 7.45 4.73 16.83
N TRP A 280 8.66 4.80 16.30
CA TRP A 280 9.09 5.96 15.51
C TRP A 280 8.25 6.11 14.23
N PRO A 281 7.56 7.26 14.03
CA PRO A 281 6.62 7.44 12.93
C PRO A 281 7.24 8.08 11.69
N PHE A 282 8.46 8.62 11.74
CA PHE A 282 9.05 9.33 10.60
C PHE A 282 9.94 8.43 9.73
N TYR A 283 10.01 8.70 8.42
CA TYR A 283 10.92 7.96 7.52
C TYR A 283 12.40 8.32 7.73
N VAL A 284 12.69 9.45 8.37
CA VAL A 284 14.05 9.91 8.70
C VAL A 284 14.45 9.48 10.11
N ASP A 285 15.76 9.41 10.39
CA ASP A 285 16.26 9.02 11.71
C ASP A 285 16.31 10.18 12.72
N GLU A 286 16.09 11.41 12.28
CA GLU A 286 16.24 12.61 13.10
C GLU A 286 15.21 13.69 12.74
N ILE A 287 14.63 14.31 13.76
CA ILE A 287 13.69 15.43 13.62
C ILE A 287 13.94 16.50 14.70
N ILE A 288 13.31 17.66 14.54
CA ILE A 288 13.25 18.68 15.58
C ILE A 288 11.78 18.98 15.86
N ILE A 289 11.33 18.77 17.10
CA ILE A 289 10.02 19.23 17.55
C ILE A 289 10.14 20.65 18.12
N GLU A 290 9.14 21.47 17.90
CA GLU A 290 9.11 22.87 18.30
C GLU A 290 7.69 23.26 18.77
N CYS A 291 7.60 23.94 19.91
CA CYS A 291 6.38 24.55 20.39
C CYS A 291 6.53 26.08 20.34
N ARG A 292 5.63 26.72 19.60
CA ARG A 292 5.54 28.18 19.47
C ARG A 292 4.37 28.68 20.30
N GLN A 293 4.62 29.70 21.12
CA GLN A 293 3.62 30.35 21.97
C GLN A 293 2.81 29.36 22.84
N LYS A 294 3.41 28.24 23.27
CA LYS A 294 2.84 27.21 24.16
C LYS A 294 1.72 26.33 23.58
N HIS A 295 1.35 26.47 22.31
CA HIS A 295 0.23 25.69 21.76
C HIS A 295 0.38 25.29 20.29
N TRP A 296 1.20 25.98 19.50
CA TRP A 296 1.44 25.57 18.11
C TRP A 296 2.63 24.62 18.03
N CYS A 297 2.34 23.35 17.75
CA CYS A 297 3.35 22.30 17.67
C CYS A 297 3.77 22.09 16.22
N ILE A 298 5.07 22.14 15.97
CA ILE A 298 5.68 22.01 14.64
C ILE A 298 6.77 20.95 14.72
N VAL A 299 6.95 20.21 13.63
CA VAL A 299 8.11 19.35 13.43
C VAL A 299 8.88 19.81 12.20
N THR A 300 10.20 19.88 12.34
CA THR A 300 11.11 20.14 11.23
C THR A 300 11.75 18.83 10.79
N ILE A 301 11.60 18.50 9.50
CA ILE A 301 12.12 17.29 8.86
C ILE A 301 12.90 17.72 7.63
N ASN A 302 14.19 17.36 7.55
CA ASN A 302 15.09 17.73 6.43
C ASN A 302 15.06 19.23 6.06
N GLY A 303 14.91 20.11 7.06
CA GLY A 303 14.87 21.56 6.86
C GLY A 303 13.51 22.13 6.45
N TYR A 304 12.44 21.35 6.47
CA TYR A 304 11.07 21.80 6.19
C TYR A 304 10.18 21.69 7.42
N ASP A 305 9.30 22.66 7.63
CA ASP A 305 8.32 22.68 8.72
C ASP A 305 7.00 22.03 8.32
N TYR A 306 6.46 21.27 9.26
CA TYR A 306 5.16 20.61 9.20
C TYR A 306 4.39 20.85 10.50
N ALA A 307 3.07 20.93 10.44
CA ALA A 307 2.21 21.09 11.61
C ALA A 307 1.99 19.75 12.32
N LEU A 308 2.37 19.67 13.61
CA LEU A 308 2.08 18.50 14.43
C LEU A 308 0.63 18.47 14.93
N ASN A 309 -0.02 19.62 15.11
CA ASN A 309 -1.41 19.70 15.58
C ASN A 309 -2.29 20.63 14.72
N GLY A 310 -3.62 20.48 14.84
CA GLY A 310 -4.58 21.29 14.09
C GLY A 310 -4.41 22.80 14.28
N ALA A 311 -4.02 23.26 15.47
CA ALA A 311 -3.78 24.68 15.74
C ALA A 311 -2.62 25.26 14.92
N ALA A 312 -1.49 24.53 14.83
CA ALA A 312 -0.37 24.94 14.00
C ALA A 312 -0.71 24.89 12.50
N LYS A 313 -1.48 23.87 12.07
CA LYS A 313 -1.97 23.73 10.69
C LYS A 313 -2.82 24.95 10.30
N GLY A 314 -3.77 25.36 11.13
CA GLY A 314 -4.60 26.54 10.88
C GLY A 314 -3.80 27.85 10.88
N ARG A 315 -2.89 28.03 11.86
CA ARG A 315 -2.13 29.28 12.01
C ARG A 315 -1.10 29.51 10.91
N TYR A 316 -0.29 28.49 10.63
CA TYR A 316 0.85 28.58 9.71
C TYR A 316 0.53 28.04 8.32
N LYS A 317 -0.68 27.50 8.12
CA LYS A 317 -1.10 26.83 6.90
C LYS A 317 -0.18 25.67 6.51
N LEU A 318 0.48 25.02 7.48
CA LEU A 318 1.41 23.92 7.20
C LEU A 318 0.67 22.58 7.09
N GLU A 319 1.13 21.69 6.22
CA GLU A 319 0.65 20.31 6.18
C GLU A 319 1.07 19.51 7.42
N ASN A 320 0.26 18.51 7.77
CA ASN A 320 0.63 17.51 8.75
C ASN A 320 1.66 16.52 8.13
N PRO A 321 2.61 15.98 8.91
CA PRO A 321 3.58 14.99 8.43
C PRO A 321 2.99 13.81 7.65
N HIS A 322 1.83 13.27 8.07
CA HIS A 322 1.15 12.19 7.34
C HIS A 322 0.66 12.66 5.98
N ASP A 323 0.00 13.82 5.90
CA ASP A 323 -0.52 14.37 4.65
C ASP A 323 0.62 14.69 3.66
N ALA A 324 1.73 15.20 4.18
CA ALA A 324 2.91 15.54 3.39
C ALA A 324 3.73 14.32 2.91
N GLY A 325 3.43 13.11 3.40
CA GLY A 325 4.20 11.88 3.10
C GLY A 325 5.54 11.80 3.83
N MET A 326 5.69 12.48 4.98
CA MET A 326 6.92 12.52 5.76
C MET A 326 6.88 11.61 7.00
N ALA A 327 5.68 11.18 7.39
CA ALA A 327 5.46 10.19 8.42
C ALA A 327 4.78 8.94 7.83
N ILE A 328 5.14 7.79 8.38
CA ILE A 328 4.55 6.48 8.10
C ILE A 328 3.11 6.56 8.55
N LEU A 329 2.24 6.55 7.56
CA LEU A 329 0.82 6.34 7.68
C LEU A 329 0.49 5.30 8.77
N GLY A 330 -0.47 5.59 9.66
CA GLY A 330 -0.93 4.66 10.70
C GLY A 330 -0.04 4.56 11.94
N LYS A 331 1.15 5.19 11.93
CA LYS A 331 1.93 5.38 13.16
C LYS A 331 1.55 6.68 13.83
N SER A 332 1.42 6.67 15.16
CA SER A 332 0.95 7.85 15.86
C SER A 332 2.02 8.94 15.96
N ILE A 333 1.62 10.19 15.74
CA ILE A 333 2.44 11.37 16.05
C ILE A 333 2.04 12.04 17.37
N GLY A 334 1.03 11.50 18.08
CA GLY A 334 0.47 12.10 19.29
C GLY A 334 1.47 12.30 20.43
N ASP A 335 2.41 11.36 20.58
CA ASP A 335 3.52 11.47 21.53
C ASP A 335 4.38 12.71 21.25
N PHE A 336 4.64 13.02 19.98
CA PHE A 336 5.45 14.17 19.57
C PHE A 336 4.70 15.49 19.78
N ILE A 337 3.37 15.51 19.67
CA ILE A 337 2.54 16.65 20.07
C ILE A 337 2.70 16.88 21.58
N SER A 338 2.54 15.82 22.37
CA SER A 338 2.63 15.89 23.84
C SER A 338 4.02 16.34 24.30
N MET A 339 5.08 15.80 23.67
CA MET A 339 6.45 16.20 23.95
C MET A 339 6.72 17.65 23.56
N ALA A 340 6.17 18.14 22.45
CA ALA A 340 6.32 19.54 22.04
C ALA A 340 5.62 20.48 23.03
N LEU A 341 4.39 20.17 23.44
CA LEU A 341 3.65 20.96 24.42
C LEU A 341 4.33 21.04 25.80
N ALA A 342 5.16 20.05 26.13
CA ALA A 342 5.90 19.99 27.39
C ALA A 342 7.25 20.74 27.40
N LEU A 343 7.67 21.32 26.28
CA LEU A 343 8.89 22.15 26.17
C LEU A 343 8.66 23.57 26.73
#